data_AF-A0A8J5GNF3-F1
#
_entry.id   AF-A0A8J5GNF3-F1
#
_cell.length_a   1.000
_cell.length_b   1.000
_cell.length_c   1.000
_cell.angle_alpha   90.00
_cell.angle_beta   90.00
_cell.angle_gamma   90.00
#
_symmetry.space_group_name_H-M   'P 1'
#
loop_
_entity.id
_entity.type
_entity.pdbx_description
1 polymer ?
#
loop_
_entity_poly.entity_id
_entity_poly.type
_entity_poly.pdbx_seq_one_letter_code
_entity_poly.pdbx_strand_id
1 'polypeptide(L)'
;MAADGDGQLPISKISISGPALSSIIQSLATAPGDVDGLLFGRVSHLPAPDPRDEDSSADSGAASHSSVAATVTCHLCLPSPCSFYDALGRLRPPSLRHAAETLATPMAP
;
A
#
# COMPACT_ATOMS: atom_id res chain seq x y z
N MET A 1 26.09 -10.48 -18.25
CA MET A 1 25.02 -10.81 -17.30
C MET A 1 24.90 -9.66 -16.32
N ALA A 2 24.02 -8.70 -16.60
CA ALA A 2 23.66 -7.68 -15.62
C ALA A 2 22.45 -8.24 -14.87
N ALA A 3 22.63 -8.55 -13.59
CA ALA A 3 21.52 -8.83 -12.70
C ALA A 3 20.89 -7.48 -12.35
N ASP A 4 19.83 -7.13 -13.06
CA ASP A 4 18.89 -6.09 -12.66
C ASP A 4 18.16 -6.64 -11.44
N GLY A 5 18.81 -6.51 -10.28
CA GLY A 5 18.20 -6.81 -9.00
C GLY A 5 17.33 -5.63 -8.65
N ASP A 6 16.07 -5.67 -9.09
CA ASP A 6 15.01 -4.82 -8.53
C ASP A 6 14.99 -5.07 -7.02
N GLY A 7 15.77 -4.28 -6.29
CA GLY A 7 15.91 -4.33 -4.85
C GLY A 7 14.60 -3.90 -4.24
N GLN A 8 13.63 -4.80 -4.21
CA GLN A 8 12.34 -4.56 -3.59
C GLN A 8 12.58 -4.46 -2.08
N LEU A 9 12.78 -3.23 -1.62
CA LEU A 9 12.97 -2.93 -0.22
C LEU A 9 11.70 -3.37 0.53
N PRO A 10 11.79 -4.27 1.52
CA PRO A 10 10.62 -4.72 2.24
C PRO A 10 9.99 -3.55 2.99
N ILE A 11 8.67 -3.38 2.84
CA ILE A 11 7.91 -2.45 3.68
C ILE A 11 7.93 -3.01 5.11
N SER A 12 8.61 -2.32 6.01
CA SER A 12 8.69 -2.73 7.43
C SER A 12 7.57 -2.17 8.28
N LYS A 13 6.95 -1.07 7.83
CA LYS A 13 5.93 -0.38 8.60
C LYS A 13 4.83 0.19 7.72
N ILE A 14 3.58 -0.09 8.07
CA ILE A 14 2.41 0.57 7.50
C ILE A 14 1.71 1.34 8.60
N SER A 15 1.52 2.64 8.38
CA SER A 15 0.77 3.52 9.27
C SER A 15 -0.51 3.94 8.57
N ILE A 16 -1.64 3.87 9.27
CA ILE A 16 -2.93 4.40 8.81
C ILE A 16 -3.48 5.34 9.88
N SER A 17 -4.04 6.47 9.47
CA SER A 17 -4.67 7.39 10.41
C SER A 17 -5.97 6.79 10.95
N GLY A 18 -6.32 7.11 12.20
CA GLY A 18 -7.60 6.70 12.79
C GLY A 18 -8.81 7.05 11.91
N PRO A 19 -8.94 8.30 11.43
CA PRO A 19 -10.03 8.68 10.53
C PRO A 19 -10.07 7.87 9.22
N ALA A 20 -8.91 7.58 8.60
CA ALA A 20 -8.86 6.77 7.38
C ALA A 20 -9.32 5.34 7.65
N LEU A 21 -8.87 4.75 8.76
CA LEU A 21 -9.28 3.41 9.18
C LEU A 21 -10.78 3.36 9.51
N SER A 22 -11.30 4.31 10.27
CA SER A 22 -12.73 4.40 10.59
C SER A 22 -13.59 4.53 9.33
N SER A 23 -13.13 5.30 8.35
CA SER A 23 -13.84 5.48 7.07
C SER A 23 -13.83 4.18 6.23
N ILE A 24 -12.73 3.42 6.23
CA ILE A 24 -12.68 2.07 5.63
C ILE A 24 -13.70 1.15 6.32
N ILE A 25 -13.66 1.08 7.66
CA ILE A 25 -14.56 0.21 8.44
C ILE A 25 -16.02 0.58 8.17
N GLN A 26 -16.34 1.87 8.14
CA GLN A 26 -17.69 2.33 7.85
C GLN A 26 -18.15 1.89 6.46
N SER A 27 -17.29 2.05 5.45
CA SER A 27 -17.60 1.65 4.07
C SER A 27 -17.87 0.14 3.99
N LEU A 28 -17.04 -0.68 4.65
CA LEU A 28 -17.22 -2.12 4.75
C LEU A 28 -18.52 -2.50 5.47
N ALA A 29 -18.83 -1.83 6.59
CA ALA A 29 -20.03 -2.11 7.38
C ALA A 29 -21.33 -1.75 6.65
N THR A 30 -21.29 -0.77 5.75
CA THR A 30 -22.45 -0.35 4.95
C THR A 30 -22.61 -1.10 3.63
N ALA A 31 -21.59 -1.86 3.22
CA ALA A 31 -21.63 -2.55 1.95
C ALA A 31 -22.62 -3.72 1.99
N PRO A 32 -23.43 -3.93 0.94
CA PRO A 32 -24.37 -5.05 0.86
C PRO A 32 -23.69 -6.41 0.63
N GLY A 33 -22.36 -6.44 0.44
CA GLY A 33 -21.57 -7.63 0.16
C GLY A 33 -20.08 -7.31 0.16
N ASP A 34 -19.27 -8.20 -0.43
CA ASP A 34 -17.82 -8.04 -0.49
C ASP A 34 -17.41 -6.77 -1.25
N VAL A 35 -16.37 -6.12 -0.74
CA VAL A 35 -15.89 -4.82 -1.23
C VAL A 35 -14.40 -4.92 -1.50
N ASP A 36 -13.98 -4.41 -2.66
CA ASP A 36 -12.58 -4.27 -3.01
C ASP A 36 -12.19 -2.79 -3.03
N GLY A 37 -10.89 -2.51 -3.01
CA GLY A 37 -10.44 -1.13 -2.94
C GLY A 37 -8.98 -0.88 -3.27
N LEU A 38 -8.65 0.41 -3.32
CA LEU A 38 -7.29 0.91 -3.46
C LEU A 38 -6.94 1.77 -2.24
N LEU A 39 -5.73 1.59 -1.72
CA LEU A 39 -5.18 2.44 -0.67
C LEU A 39 -4.19 3.43 -1.28
N PHE A 40 -4.36 4.69 -0.91
CA PHE A 40 -3.52 5.79 -1.37
C PHE A 40 -2.76 6.38 -0.19
N GLY A 41 -1.51 6.71 -0.44
CA GLY A 41 -0.61 7.12 0.62
C GLY A 41 0.74 7.54 0.10
N ARG A 42 1.65 7.72 1.05
CA ARG A 42 3.04 8.06 0.77
C ARG A 42 3.96 6.98 1.31
N VAL A 43 5.09 6.81 0.63
CA VAL A 43 6.15 5.89 1.02
C VAL A 43 7.36 6.73 1.40
N SER A 44 7.95 6.44 2.56
CA SER A 44 9.15 7.13 3.06
C SER A 44 10.22 6.12 3.46
N HIS A 45 11.47 6.40 3.10
CA HIS A 45 12.61 5.61 3.54
C HIS A 45 12.88 5.90 5.01
N LEU A 46 13.02 4.83 5.78
CA LEU A 46 13.52 4.90 7.14
C LEU A 46 15.04 5.05 7.10
N PRO A 47 15.61 5.83 8.03
CA PRO A 47 17.06 5.90 8.18
C PRO A 47 17.62 4.51 8.45
N ALA A 48 18.86 4.28 8.01
CA ALA A 48 19.57 3.05 8.33
C ALA A 48 19.67 2.91 9.86
N PRO A 49 19.55 1.68 10.41
CA PRO A 49 19.78 1.46 11.84
C PRO A 49 21.17 1.95 12.23
N ASP A 50 21.28 2.58 13.41
CA ASP A 50 22.56 3.09 13.90
C ASP A 50 23.51 1.91 14.15
N PRO A 51 24.73 1.91 13.60
CA PRO A 51 25.69 0.82 13.78
C PRO A 51 26.17 0.63 15.23
N ARG A 52 25.70 1.44 16.20
CA ARG A 52 26.09 1.37 17.62
C ARG A 52 25.19 0.51 18.50
N ASP A 53 24.07 -0.01 17.98
CA ASP A 53 23.14 -0.89 18.73
C ASP A 53 23.44 -2.40 18.56
N GLU A 54 24.58 -2.76 17.98
CA GLU A 54 25.06 -4.15 17.88
C GLU A 54 25.53 -4.65 19.26
N ASP A 55 24.58 -5.01 20.13
CA ASP A 55 24.85 -5.94 21.23
C ASP A 55 24.26 -7.32 20.89
N SER A 56 25.16 -8.17 20.41
CA SER A 56 25.14 -9.63 20.58
C SER A 56 24.00 -10.41 19.90
N SER A 57 24.22 -10.83 18.65
CA SER A 57 24.36 -12.24 18.23
C SER A 57 23.96 -12.46 16.76
N ALA A 58 24.98 -12.66 15.91
CA ALA A 58 25.01 -13.48 14.70
C ALA A 58 23.75 -13.53 13.81
N ASP A 59 23.76 -12.76 12.71
CA ASP A 59 23.71 -13.37 11.38
C ASP A 59 24.51 -12.53 10.38
N SER A 60 25.54 -13.14 9.82
CA SER A 60 26.45 -12.52 8.85
C SER A 60 25.77 -12.46 7.48
N GLY A 61 24.91 -11.46 7.29
CA GLY A 61 24.22 -11.23 6.02
C GLY A 61 23.40 -9.95 5.94
N ALA A 62 23.34 -9.13 6.99
CA ALA A 62 22.56 -7.89 7.03
C ALA A 62 23.18 -6.80 6.15
N ALA A 63 23.03 -6.95 4.83
CA ALA A 63 23.11 -5.82 3.92
C ALA A 63 22.22 -4.70 4.47
N SER A 64 22.71 -3.47 4.37
CA SER A 64 22.08 -2.23 4.82
C SER A 64 20.75 -2.01 4.11
N HIS A 65 19.72 -2.76 4.47
CA HIS A 65 18.42 -2.71 3.82
C HIS A 65 17.72 -1.45 4.31
N SER A 66 17.78 -0.40 3.49
CA SER A 66 16.97 0.81 3.66
C SER A 66 15.52 0.38 3.84
N SER A 67 15.01 0.51 5.05
CA SER A 67 13.67 0.03 5.36
C SER A 67 12.63 1.05 4.90
N VAL A 68 11.44 0.61 4.51
CA VAL A 68 10.43 1.50 3.93
C VAL A 68 9.19 1.55 4.81
N ALA A 69 8.74 2.76 5.13
CA ALA A 69 7.49 3.02 5.84
C ALA A 69 6.44 3.59 4.87
N ALA A 70 5.28 2.94 4.79
CA ALA A 70 4.12 3.41 4.05
C ALA A 70 3.12 4.09 5.00
N THR A 71 2.60 5.25 4.62
CA THR A 71 1.55 5.96 5.35
C THR A 71 0.33 6.09 4.45
N VAL A 72 -0.75 5.40 4.81
CA VAL A 72 -2.05 5.44 4.12
C VAL A 72 -2.79 6.71 4.54
N THR A 73 -3.16 7.53 3.56
CA THR A 73 -3.85 8.81 3.76
C THR A 73 -5.32 8.74 3.36
N CYS A 74 -5.65 7.96 2.34
CA CYS A 74 -7.01 7.80 1.85
C CYS A 74 -7.23 6.43 1.21
N HIS A 75 -8.49 6.10 0.95
CA HIS A 75 -8.89 4.85 0.33
C HIS A 75 -10.02 5.08 -0.67
N LEU A 76 -10.16 4.14 -1.59
CA LEU A 76 -11.29 4.04 -2.51
C LEU A 76 -11.92 2.66 -2.35
N CYS A 77 -13.19 2.61 -1.95
CA CYS A 77 -13.98 1.39 -2.00
C CYS A 77 -14.71 1.32 -3.33
N LEU A 78 -14.55 0.21 -4.05
CA LEU A 78 -15.30 -0.06 -5.27
C LEU A 78 -16.52 -0.95 -4.93
N PRO A 79 -17.71 -0.59 -5.44
CA PRO A 79 -18.97 -1.24 -5.06
C PRO A 79 -19.15 -2.64 -5.65
N SER A 80 -18.21 -3.11 -6.48
CA SER A 80 -18.27 -4.41 -7.13
C SER A 80 -16.88 -5.06 -7.15
N PRO A 81 -16.78 -6.34 -6.73
CA PRO A 81 -15.55 -7.09 -6.86
C PRO A 81 -15.21 -7.34 -8.33
N CYS A 82 -13.94 -7.60 -8.64
CA CYS A 82 -13.44 -7.76 -10.02
C CYS A 82 -13.64 -6.52 -10.92
N SER A 83 -13.72 -5.32 -10.33
CA SER A 83 -13.88 -4.05 -11.06
C SER A 83 -12.65 -3.67 -11.88
N PHE A 84 -11.45 -3.93 -11.35
CA PHE A 84 -10.17 -3.63 -12.00
C PHE A 84 -9.31 -4.86 -12.25
N TYR A 85 -9.82 -6.06 -12.01
CA TYR A 85 -9.11 -7.32 -12.21
C TYR A 85 -10.05 -8.43 -12.69
N ASP A 86 -9.54 -9.54 -13.21
CA ASP A 86 -10.32 -10.70 -13.64
C ASP A 86 -10.36 -11.83 -12.58
N ALA A 87 -11.14 -12.89 -12.81
CA ALA A 87 -11.24 -14.02 -11.87
C ALA A 87 -9.92 -14.80 -11.66
N LEU A 88 -8.91 -14.57 -12.51
CA LEU A 88 -7.56 -15.11 -12.36
C LEU A 88 -6.62 -14.14 -11.64
N GLY A 89 -7.13 -13.02 -11.13
CA GLY A 89 -6.37 -11.98 -10.44
C GLY A 89 -5.56 -11.08 -11.37
N ARG A 90 -5.79 -11.12 -12.69
CA ARG A 90 -5.05 -10.28 -13.64
C ARG A 90 -5.65 -8.89 -13.65
N LEU A 91 -4.79 -7.90 -13.41
CA LEU A 91 -5.17 -6.49 -13.47
C LEU A 91 -5.62 -6.12 -14.89
N ARG A 92 -6.66 -5.28 -14.95
CA ARG A 92 -7.11 -4.57 -16.14
C ARG A 92 -6.68 -3.12 -16.02
N PRO A 93 -5.49 -2.75 -16.57
CA PRO A 93 -4.96 -1.39 -16.46
C PRO A 93 -5.94 -0.27 -16.82
N PRO A 94 -6.76 -0.35 -17.89
CA PRO A 94 -7.68 0.73 -18.21
C PRO A 94 -8.74 0.93 -17.10
N SER A 95 -9.27 -0.15 -16.54
CA SER A 95 -10.24 -0.08 -15.43
C SER A 95 -9.61 0.49 -14.15
N LEU A 96 -8.35 0.12 -13.87
CA LEU A 96 -7.61 0.66 -12.73
C LEU A 96 -7.37 2.17 -12.88
N ARG A 97 -6.97 2.64 -14.07
CA ARG A 97 -6.75 4.08 -14.32
C ARG A 97 -8.05 4.86 -14.13
N HIS A 98 -9.16 4.35 -14.64
CA HIS A 98 -10.45 4.99 -14.48
C HIS A 98 -10.90 5.06 -13.01
N ALA A 99 -10.66 3.99 -12.24
CA ALA A 99 -10.91 3.99 -10.80
C ALA A 99 -10.05 5.02 -10.05
N ALA A 100 -8.76 5.13 -10.41
CA ALA A 100 -7.86 6.11 -9.82
C ALA A 100 -8.24 7.57 -10.18
N GLU A 101 -8.69 7.81 -11.41
CA GLU A 101 -9.16 9.12 -11.88
C GLU A 101 -10.45 9.56 -11.18
N THR A 102 -11.34 8.61 -10.85
CA THR A 102 -12.57 8.90 -10.09
C THR A 102 -12.27 9.56 -8.75
N LEU A 103 -11.14 9.22 -8.13
CA LEU A 103 -10.66 9.82 -6.88
C LEU A 103 -10.10 11.24 -7.05
N ALA A 104 -9.59 11.57 -8.24
CA ALA A 104 -8.97 12.85 -8.55
C ALA A 104 -9.99 13.94 -8.95
N THR A 105 -11.21 13.55 -9.30
CA THR A 105 -12.31 14.50 -9.52
C THR A 105 -12.83 15.02 -8.18
N PRO A 106 -12.62 16.31 -7.82
CA PRO A 106 -13.31 16.89 -6.68
C PRO A 106 -14.81 16.82 -6.97
N MET A 107 -15.55 16.16 -6.09
CA MET A 107 -17.01 16.19 -6.11
C MET A 107 -17.42 17.65 -5.93
N ALA A 108 -17.78 18.32 -7.02
CA ALA A 108 -18.27 19.70 -6.98
C ALA A 108 -19.62 19.70 -6.22
N PRO A 109 -19.86 20.72 -5.37
CA PRO A 109 -21.04 20.81 -4.51
C PRO A 109 -22.35 21.00 -5.27
#